data_AF-A0AAI9KZI6-F1
#
_entry.id   AF-A0AAI9KZI6-F1
#
_cell.length_a   1.000
_cell.length_b   1.000
_cell.length_c   1.000
_cell.angle_alpha   90.00
_cell.angle_beta   90.00
_cell.angle_gamma   90.00
#
_symmetry.space_group_name_H-M   'P 1'
#
loop_
_entity.id
_entity.type
_entity.pdbx_description
1 polymer ?
#
loop_
_entity_poly.entity_id
_entity_poly.type
_entity_poly.pdbx_seq_one_letter_code
_entity_poly.pdbx_strand_id
1 'polypeptide(L)'
;MSKNGLASFYRQAHGLPTLKRVIYYAASWLAVSAILTLFSLINFYTLKPTDVGGTLFGGMFSAMFDLISWSCAASGFCFLALFRISGWRVAWILAGLVQIGISALWRIQYWQDYENDNVILSPMPGELYVSMLVGAGMAAIGIVKYRHARHNPVAQRPTYAKAVAALLLIALYLALPLHLYLREPLPYCAFSPDGQQLSICLGDNDERIIVE
;
A
#
# COMPACT_ATOMS: atom_id res chain seq x y z
N MET A 1 -28.37 -31.76 -7.07
CA MET A 1 -27.76 -30.50 -6.58
C MET A 1 -27.97 -30.40 -5.08
N SER A 2 -26.98 -30.80 -4.28
CA SER A 2 -27.11 -30.85 -2.82
C SER A 2 -26.72 -29.50 -2.18
N LYS A 3 -27.68 -28.87 -1.50
CA LYS A 3 -27.55 -27.62 -0.74
C LYS A 3 -26.75 -27.76 0.57
N ASN A 4 -26.05 -28.87 0.77
CA ASN A 4 -25.43 -29.21 2.06
C ASN A 4 -23.93 -28.85 2.18
N GLY A 5 -23.35 -28.21 1.15
CA GLY A 5 -21.91 -27.89 1.11
C GLY A 5 -21.44 -26.76 2.04
N LEU A 6 -22.36 -25.96 2.59
CA LEU A 6 -22.04 -24.84 3.49
C LEU A 6 -22.00 -25.25 4.97
N ALA A 7 -22.72 -26.30 5.36
CA ALA A 7 -22.79 -26.74 6.76
C ALA A 7 -21.66 -27.72 7.14
N SER A 8 -20.99 -28.36 6.18
CA SER A 8 -19.91 -29.32 6.46
C SER A 8 -18.57 -28.66 6.77
N PHE A 9 -18.41 -27.35 6.56
CA PHE A 9 -17.18 -26.63 6.92
C PHE A 9 -17.04 -26.36 8.42
N TYR A 10 -18.14 -26.43 9.17
CA TYR A 10 -18.18 -26.07 10.60
C TYR A 10 -18.08 -27.24 11.57
N ARG A 11 -18.15 -28.49 11.10
CA ARG A 11 -18.35 -29.65 11.97
C ARG A 11 -17.28 -30.72 11.78
N GLN A 12 -16.07 -30.49 12.32
CA GLN A 12 -15.26 -31.50 13.04
C GLN A 12 -13.82 -31.01 13.32
N ALA A 13 -13.55 -30.69 14.60
CA ALA A 13 -12.40 -31.16 15.37
C ALA A 13 -12.42 -30.51 16.77
N HIS A 14 -12.91 -31.27 17.76
CA HIS A 14 -12.73 -30.98 19.19
C HIS A 14 -11.26 -31.13 19.57
N GLY A 15 -10.68 -30.16 20.28
CA GLY A 15 -9.44 -30.41 21.03
C GLY A 15 -8.56 -29.22 21.41
N LEU A 16 -8.28 -28.26 20.51
CA LEU A 16 -7.48 -27.03 20.79
C LEU A 16 -7.66 -26.04 19.61
N PRO A 17 -7.99 -24.75 19.84
CA PRO A 17 -9.36 -24.29 19.73
C PRO A 17 -9.62 -23.48 18.45
N THR A 18 -10.84 -23.60 17.92
CA THR A 18 -11.43 -22.78 16.85
C THR A 18 -11.11 -21.29 16.96
N LEU A 19 -11.07 -20.75 18.19
CA LEU A 19 -10.70 -19.37 18.50
C LEU A 19 -9.32 -18.95 17.95
N LYS A 20 -8.26 -19.76 18.14
CA LYS A 20 -6.91 -19.42 17.63
C LYS A 20 -6.89 -19.35 16.11
N ARG A 21 -7.69 -20.19 15.45
CA ARG A 21 -7.83 -20.22 14.00
C ARG A 21 -8.57 -18.97 13.50
N VAL A 22 -9.65 -18.58 14.16
CA VAL A 22 -10.39 -17.34 13.86
C VAL A 22 -9.49 -16.12 14.03
N ILE A 23 -8.78 -16.01 15.15
CA ILE A 23 -7.84 -14.90 15.41
C ILE A 23 -6.78 -14.82 14.31
N TYR A 24 -6.19 -15.95 13.92
CA TYR A 24 -5.21 -15.99 12.84
C TYR A 24 -5.78 -15.49 11.51
N TYR A 25 -6.97 -15.95 11.10
CA TYR A 25 -7.57 -15.51 9.85
C TYR A 25 -7.98 -14.03 9.91
N ALA A 26 -8.52 -13.56 11.03
CA ALA A 26 -8.85 -12.15 11.24
C ALA A 26 -7.60 -11.27 11.13
N ALA A 27 -6.52 -11.62 11.84
CA ALA A 27 -5.24 -10.91 11.75
C ALA A 27 -4.64 -10.96 10.35
N SER A 28 -4.74 -12.10 9.66
CA SER A 28 -4.26 -12.23 8.27
C SER A 28 -4.99 -11.30 7.31
N TRP A 29 -6.33 -11.25 7.40
CA TRP A 29 -7.13 -10.38 6.55
C TRP A 29 -6.96 -8.90 6.90
N LEU A 30 -6.74 -8.58 8.19
CA LEU A 30 -6.42 -7.23 8.64
C LEU A 30 -5.04 -6.78 8.11
N ALA A 31 -4.04 -7.67 8.12
CA ALA A 31 -2.74 -7.40 7.50
C ALA A 31 -2.89 -7.15 5.99
N VAL A 32 -3.66 -8.00 5.30
CA VAL A 32 -3.97 -7.83 3.86
C VAL A 32 -4.65 -6.49 3.59
N SER A 33 -5.66 -6.13 4.37
CA SER A 33 -6.36 -4.85 4.19
C SER A 33 -5.46 -3.66 4.48
N ALA A 34 -4.64 -3.72 5.54
CA ALA A 34 -3.70 -2.66 5.87
C ALA A 34 -2.69 -2.41 4.74
N ILE A 35 -2.04 -3.46 4.24
CA ILE A 35 -1.09 -3.37 3.12
C ILE A 35 -1.79 -2.84 1.87
N LEU A 36 -3.01 -3.33 1.56
CA LEU A 36 -3.76 -2.89 0.40
C LEU A 36 -4.15 -1.41 0.51
N THR A 37 -4.60 -0.96 1.68
CA THR A 37 -4.97 0.45 1.92
C THR A 37 -3.76 1.35 1.80
N LEU A 38 -2.63 1.00 2.43
CA LEU A 38 -1.40 1.77 2.35
C LEU A 38 -0.89 1.85 0.90
N PHE A 39 -0.89 0.72 0.18
CA PHE A 39 -0.53 0.68 -1.23
C PHE A 39 -1.47 1.53 -2.09
N SER A 40 -2.78 1.45 -1.86
CA SER A 40 -3.77 2.27 -2.58
C SER A 40 -3.52 3.75 -2.35
N LEU A 41 -3.28 4.15 -1.09
CA LEU A 41 -3.04 5.53 -0.71
C LEU A 41 -1.77 6.08 -1.37
N ILE A 42 -0.67 5.34 -1.27
CA ILE A 42 0.61 5.72 -1.88
C ILE A 42 0.45 5.86 -3.40
N ASN A 43 -0.15 4.89 -4.08
CA ASN A 43 -0.37 4.99 -5.52
C ASN A 43 -1.30 6.14 -5.91
N PHE A 44 -2.33 6.40 -5.11
CA PHE A 44 -3.26 7.50 -5.39
C PHE A 44 -2.55 8.85 -5.40
N TYR A 45 -1.69 9.12 -4.41
CA TYR A 45 -0.95 10.37 -4.31
C TYR A 45 0.26 10.43 -5.25
N THR A 46 1.02 9.33 -5.36
CA THR A 46 2.22 9.25 -6.21
C THR A 46 1.88 9.40 -7.70
N LEU A 47 0.78 8.77 -8.14
CA LEU A 47 0.38 8.80 -9.56
C LEU A 47 -0.49 10.01 -9.90
N LYS A 48 -0.79 10.88 -8.93
CA LYS A 48 -1.57 12.09 -9.19
C LYS A 48 -0.71 13.06 -10.02
N PRO A 49 -1.17 13.47 -11.21
CA PRO A 49 -0.42 14.41 -12.04
C PRO A 49 -0.25 15.75 -11.34
N THR A 50 0.99 16.23 -11.30
CA THR A 50 1.38 17.54 -10.75
C THR A 50 2.26 18.27 -11.77
N ASP A 51 2.08 19.58 -11.88
CA ASP A 51 2.89 20.41 -12.77
C ASP A 51 4.27 20.64 -12.14
N VAL A 52 5.32 20.24 -12.85
CA VAL A 52 6.71 20.33 -12.42
C VAL A 52 7.56 21.24 -13.31
N GLY A 53 6.95 21.99 -14.23
CA GLY A 53 7.63 22.81 -15.25
C GLY A 53 8.66 23.84 -14.74
N GLY A 54 8.73 24.10 -13.43
CA GLY A 54 9.68 25.04 -12.81
C GLY A 54 10.58 24.48 -11.70
N THR A 55 10.56 23.18 -11.38
CA THR A 55 11.28 22.66 -10.19
C THR A 55 12.34 21.59 -10.55
N LEU A 56 13.59 22.01 -10.68
CA LEU A 56 14.70 21.09 -11.02
C LEU A 56 14.99 20.06 -9.90
N PHE A 57 14.86 20.46 -8.63
CA PHE A 57 15.11 19.61 -7.47
C PHE A 57 13.84 19.00 -6.86
N GLY A 58 12.69 19.67 -7.00
CA GLY A 58 11.40 19.19 -6.49
C GLY A 58 10.94 17.90 -7.19
N GLY A 59 11.07 17.84 -8.52
CA GLY A 59 10.68 16.66 -9.30
C GLY A 59 11.50 15.40 -8.98
N MET A 60 12.83 15.52 -8.91
CA MET A 60 13.71 14.36 -8.68
C MET A 60 13.67 13.86 -7.23
N PHE A 61 13.58 14.77 -6.24
CA PHE A 61 13.44 14.38 -4.84
C PHE A 61 12.08 13.72 -4.61
N SER A 62 10.98 14.29 -5.12
CA SER A 62 9.66 13.66 -5.04
C SER A 62 9.67 12.24 -5.62
N ALA A 63 10.22 12.07 -6.84
CA ALA A 63 10.28 10.77 -7.50
C ALA A 63 11.04 9.70 -6.68
N MET A 64 12.11 10.08 -5.96
CA MET A 64 12.82 9.15 -5.07
C MET A 64 11.99 8.75 -3.84
N PHE A 65 11.34 9.70 -3.17
CA PHE A 65 10.48 9.40 -2.03
C PHE A 65 9.27 8.57 -2.43
N ASP A 66 8.70 8.87 -3.58
CA ASP A 66 7.61 8.13 -4.20
C ASP A 66 8.02 6.69 -4.52
N LEU A 67 9.21 6.47 -5.10
CA LEU A 67 9.73 5.14 -5.38
C LEU A 67 10.02 4.35 -4.09
N ILE A 68 10.59 4.98 -3.07
CA ILE A 68 10.87 4.34 -1.77
C ILE A 68 9.56 3.95 -1.09
N SER A 69 8.59 4.85 -1.04
CA SER A 69 7.29 4.59 -0.41
C SER A 69 6.52 3.48 -1.15
N TRP A 70 6.52 3.51 -2.48
CA TRP A 70 5.94 2.46 -3.31
C TRP A 70 6.63 1.11 -3.10
N SER A 71 7.97 1.07 -3.09
CA SER A 71 8.75 -0.15 -2.88
C SER A 71 8.50 -0.74 -1.49
N CYS A 72 8.40 0.12 -0.47
CA CYS A 72 8.03 -0.28 0.88
C CYS A 72 6.65 -0.93 0.91
N ALA A 73 5.64 -0.30 0.29
CA ALA A 73 4.29 -0.85 0.20
C ALA A 73 4.23 -2.16 -0.60
N ALA A 74 4.94 -2.24 -1.73
CA ALA A 74 5.03 -3.42 -2.57
C ALA A 74 5.68 -4.61 -1.82
N SER A 75 6.66 -4.34 -0.96
CA SER A 75 7.32 -5.37 -0.16
C SER A 75 6.35 -6.09 0.79
N GLY A 76 5.27 -5.43 1.23
CA GLY A 76 4.22 -6.04 2.03
C GLY A 76 3.55 -7.23 1.34
N PHE A 77 3.28 -7.12 0.03
CA PHE A 77 2.72 -8.21 -0.77
C PHE A 77 3.72 -9.36 -0.94
N CYS A 78 5.01 -9.05 -1.05
CA CYS A 78 6.07 -10.06 -1.06
C CYS A 78 6.12 -10.83 0.27
N PHE A 79 6.07 -10.15 1.42
CA PHE A 79 6.03 -10.81 2.73
C PHE A 79 4.77 -11.67 2.92
N LEU A 80 3.59 -11.19 2.49
CA LEU A 80 2.35 -11.98 2.49
C LEU A 80 2.53 -13.29 1.68
N ALA A 81 3.17 -13.22 0.52
CA ALA A 81 3.44 -14.37 -0.34
C ALA A 81 4.49 -15.32 0.25
N LEU A 82 5.60 -14.78 0.78
CA LEU A 82 6.70 -15.53 1.39
C LEU A 82 6.21 -16.37 2.58
N PHE A 83 5.48 -15.76 3.51
CA PHE A 83 4.91 -16.45 4.66
C PHE A 83 3.65 -17.26 4.32
N ARG A 84 3.16 -17.16 3.07
CA ARG A 84 1.94 -17.81 2.58
C ARG A 84 0.74 -17.55 3.49
N ILE A 85 0.61 -16.29 3.95
CA ILE A 85 -0.44 -15.82 4.85
C ILE A 85 -1.81 -15.98 4.16
N SER A 86 -2.87 -16.22 4.91
CA SER A 86 -4.20 -16.35 4.29
C SER A 86 -4.57 -15.06 3.55
N GLY A 87 -5.09 -15.18 2.32
CA GLY A 87 -5.47 -14.02 1.51
C GLY A 87 -4.36 -13.46 0.60
N TRP A 88 -3.10 -13.91 0.69
CA TRP A 88 -2.00 -13.33 -0.11
C TRP A 88 -2.29 -13.31 -1.62
N ARG A 89 -2.87 -14.39 -2.17
CA ARG A 89 -3.18 -14.47 -3.60
C ARG A 89 -4.24 -13.44 -4.01
N VAL A 90 -5.26 -13.26 -3.17
CA VAL A 90 -6.33 -12.28 -3.40
C VAL A 90 -5.76 -10.87 -3.27
N ALA A 91 -4.87 -10.63 -2.30
CA ALA A 91 -4.18 -9.36 -2.12
C ALA A 91 -3.41 -8.94 -3.38
N TRP A 92 -2.67 -9.87 -4.01
CA TRP A 92 -1.96 -9.61 -5.27
C TRP A 92 -2.90 -9.25 -6.44
N ILE A 93 -4.07 -9.91 -6.52
CA ILE A 93 -5.08 -9.59 -7.53
C ILE A 93 -5.65 -8.19 -7.30
N LEU A 94 -6.08 -7.90 -6.08
CA LEU A 94 -6.66 -6.61 -5.72
C LEU A 94 -5.65 -5.48 -5.89
N ALA A 95 -4.40 -5.67 -5.48
CA ALA A 95 -3.34 -4.69 -5.65
C ALA A 95 -3.14 -4.32 -7.13
N GLY A 96 -3.10 -5.33 -8.01
CA GLY A 96 -3.00 -5.10 -9.45
C GLY A 96 -4.19 -4.34 -10.02
N LEU A 97 -5.42 -4.70 -9.62
CA LEU A 97 -6.63 -4.01 -10.06
C LEU A 97 -6.68 -2.55 -9.57
N VAL A 98 -6.28 -2.30 -8.32
CA VAL A 98 -6.17 -0.95 -7.75
C VAL A 98 -5.15 -0.13 -8.52
N GLN A 99 -3.95 -0.68 -8.79
CA GLN A 99 -2.91 0.00 -9.56
C GLN A 99 -3.41 0.46 -10.92
N ILE A 100 -4.06 -0.47 -11.66
CA ILE A 100 -4.63 -0.19 -12.97
C ILE A 100 -5.73 0.86 -12.85
N GLY A 101 -6.65 0.70 -11.88
CA GLY A 101 -7.78 1.59 -11.67
C GLY A 101 -7.35 3.02 -11.36
N ILE A 102 -6.38 3.21 -10.46
CA ILE A 102 -5.84 4.53 -10.12
C ILE A 102 -5.15 5.15 -11.33
N SER A 103 -4.29 4.39 -12.01
CA SER A 103 -3.56 4.90 -13.19
C SER A 103 -4.54 5.31 -14.30
N ALA A 104 -5.60 4.54 -14.51
CA ALA A 104 -6.63 4.82 -15.51
C ALA A 104 -7.48 6.03 -15.12
N LEU A 105 -7.84 6.14 -13.85
CA LEU A 105 -8.56 7.28 -13.30
C LEU A 105 -7.80 8.59 -13.57
N TRP A 106 -6.51 8.64 -13.25
CA TRP A 106 -5.70 9.83 -13.49
C TRP A 106 -5.49 10.11 -14.97
N ARG A 107 -5.30 9.08 -15.80
CA ARG A 107 -5.16 9.24 -17.26
C ARG A 107 -6.41 9.86 -17.90
N ILE A 108 -7.59 9.50 -17.41
CA ILE A 108 -8.89 10.02 -17.88
C ILE A 108 -9.12 11.44 -17.38
N GLN A 109 -8.88 11.68 -16.08
CA GLN A 109 -9.14 13.00 -15.48
C GLN A 109 -8.25 14.10 -16.05
N TYR A 110 -6.97 13.81 -16.30
CA TYR A 110 -6.00 14.76 -16.82
C TYR A 110 -5.80 14.66 -18.34
N TRP A 111 -6.72 14.01 -19.07
CA TRP A 111 -6.55 13.78 -20.52
C TRP A 111 -6.26 15.08 -21.28
N GLN A 112 -7.01 16.15 -21.00
CA GLN A 112 -6.87 17.45 -21.67
C GLN A 112 -5.57 18.16 -21.28
N ASP A 113 -5.15 18.05 -20.01
CA ASP A 113 -3.94 18.70 -19.54
C ASP A 113 -2.67 18.06 -20.14
N TYR A 114 -2.72 16.76 -20.45
CA TYR A 114 -1.64 16.08 -21.19
C TYR A 114 -1.51 16.50 -22.66
N GLU A 115 -2.53 17.14 -23.24
CA GLU A 115 -2.51 17.68 -24.60
C GLU A 115 -2.07 19.16 -24.62
N ASN A 116 -1.89 19.79 -23.46
CA ASN A 116 -1.51 21.19 -23.34
C ASN A 116 0.01 21.34 -23.21
N ASP A 117 0.66 21.90 -24.24
CA ASP A 117 2.11 22.11 -24.27
C ASP A 117 2.64 23.09 -23.20
N ASN A 118 1.74 23.82 -22.51
CA ASN A 118 2.13 24.79 -21.48
C ASN A 118 2.33 24.18 -20.08
N VAL A 119 2.03 22.88 -19.89
CA VAL A 119 2.10 22.21 -18.59
C VAL A 119 2.99 20.98 -18.70
N ILE A 120 3.96 20.83 -17.81
CA ILE A 120 4.79 19.63 -17.75
C ILE A 120 4.32 18.81 -16.56
N LEU A 121 3.43 17.85 -16.83
CA LEU A 121 2.87 16.97 -15.81
C LEU A 121 3.81 15.80 -15.49
N SER A 122 3.97 15.54 -14.19
CA SER A 122 4.57 14.33 -13.64
C SER A 122 3.53 13.61 -12.77
N PRO A 123 3.27 12.31 -12.97
CA PRO A 123 3.88 11.42 -13.96
C PRO A 123 3.44 11.69 -15.42
N MET A 124 4.27 11.29 -16.39
CA MET A 124 3.93 11.36 -17.82
C MET A 124 2.91 10.27 -18.22
N PRO A 125 2.20 10.41 -19.36
CA PRO A 125 1.29 9.37 -19.84
C PRO A 125 1.95 8.00 -20.00
N GLY A 126 3.20 7.98 -20.47
CA GLY A 126 4.01 6.76 -20.59
C GLY A 126 4.23 6.04 -19.25
N GLU A 127 4.46 6.80 -18.18
CA GLU A 127 4.68 6.28 -16.84
C GLU A 127 3.39 5.70 -16.24
N LEU A 128 2.23 6.32 -16.52
CA LEU A 128 0.93 5.76 -16.17
C LEU A 128 0.68 4.42 -16.87
N TYR A 129 1.05 4.27 -18.14
CA TYR A 129 0.94 2.98 -18.84
C TYR A 129 1.90 1.92 -18.28
N VAL A 130 3.13 2.30 -17.93
CA VAL A 130 4.07 1.39 -17.26
C VAL A 130 3.50 0.94 -15.91
N SER A 131 2.93 1.85 -15.13
CA SER A 131 2.23 1.54 -13.88
C SER A 131 1.07 0.55 -14.09
N MET A 132 0.27 0.72 -15.14
CA MET A 132 -0.78 -0.24 -15.51
C MET A 132 -0.21 -1.63 -15.84
N LEU A 133 0.91 -1.70 -16.57
CA LEU A 133 1.57 -2.97 -16.87
C LEU A 133 2.08 -3.68 -15.61
N VAL A 134 2.65 -2.93 -14.66
CA VAL A 134 3.05 -3.47 -13.35
C VAL A 134 1.83 -4.02 -12.63
N GLY A 135 0.73 -3.28 -12.60
CA GLY A 135 -0.55 -3.73 -12.03
C GLY A 135 -1.08 -5.00 -12.70
N ALA A 136 -1.01 -5.08 -14.02
CA ALA A 136 -1.42 -6.26 -14.78
C ALA A 136 -0.54 -7.48 -14.45
N GLY A 137 0.77 -7.28 -14.30
CA GLY A 137 1.70 -8.33 -13.86
C GLY A 137 1.36 -8.86 -12.47
N MET A 138 1.11 -7.97 -11.51
CA MET A 138 0.69 -8.36 -10.15
C MET A 138 -0.61 -9.17 -10.17
N ALA A 139 -1.62 -8.70 -10.92
CA ALA A 139 -2.90 -9.39 -11.05
C ALA A 139 -2.74 -10.78 -11.70
N ALA A 140 -1.95 -10.87 -12.78
CA ALA A 140 -1.67 -12.13 -13.47
C ALA A 140 -1.01 -13.15 -12.54
N ILE A 141 0.01 -12.75 -11.77
CA ILE A 141 0.67 -13.62 -10.78
C ILE A 141 -0.34 -14.12 -9.75
N GLY A 142 -1.16 -13.21 -9.20
CA GLY A 142 -2.22 -13.55 -8.26
C GLY A 142 -3.22 -14.56 -8.84
N ILE A 143 -3.71 -14.33 -10.05
CA ILE A 143 -4.67 -15.20 -10.76
C ILE A 143 -4.07 -16.59 -11.01
N VAL A 144 -2.85 -16.67 -11.55
CA VAL A 144 -2.19 -17.95 -11.86
C VAL A 144 -2.02 -18.76 -10.58
N LYS A 145 -1.53 -18.14 -9.50
CA LYS A 145 -1.32 -18.82 -8.22
C LYS A 145 -2.64 -19.18 -7.54
N TYR A 146 -3.69 -18.37 -7.71
CA TYR A 146 -5.04 -18.67 -7.21
C TYR A 146 -5.65 -19.88 -7.92
N ARG A 147 -5.59 -19.91 -9.26
CA ARG A 147 -6.06 -21.04 -10.08
C ARG A 147 -5.31 -22.31 -9.76
N HIS A 148 -3.98 -22.24 -9.64
CA HIS A 148 -3.16 -23.42 -9.30
C HIS A 148 -3.56 -24.03 -7.96
N ALA A 149 -3.82 -23.20 -6.95
CA ALA A 149 -4.22 -23.69 -5.63
C ALA A 149 -5.65 -24.24 -5.57
N ARG A 150 -6.53 -23.81 -6.47
CA ARG A 150 -7.87 -24.39 -6.62
C ARG A 150 -7.79 -25.81 -7.19
N HIS A 151 -6.83 -26.07 -8.07
CA HIS A 151 -6.59 -27.41 -8.63
C HIS A 151 -5.81 -28.31 -7.65
N ASN A 152 -4.82 -27.74 -6.96
CA ASN A 152 -3.98 -28.44 -5.99
C ASN A 152 -4.15 -27.83 -4.58
N PRO A 153 -5.22 -28.20 -3.85
CA PRO A 153 -5.50 -27.63 -2.54
C PRO A 153 -4.50 -28.14 -1.49
N VAL A 154 -3.53 -27.31 -1.15
CA VAL A 154 -2.65 -27.56 0.00
C VAL A 154 -3.32 -27.02 1.27
N ALA A 155 -3.54 -27.89 2.25
CA ALA A 155 -4.12 -27.50 3.54
C ALA A 155 -3.26 -26.42 4.22
N GLN A 156 -3.77 -25.19 4.29
CA GLN A 156 -3.12 -24.13 5.05
C GLN A 156 -3.26 -24.42 6.55
N ARG A 157 -2.22 -24.99 7.14
CA ARG A 157 -2.11 -25.11 8.60
C ARG A 157 -1.63 -23.77 9.18
N PRO A 158 -2.39 -23.16 10.11
CA PRO A 158 -1.92 -22.00 10.86
C PRO A 158 -0.77 -22.46 11.75
N THR A 159 0.41 -21.88 11.54
CA THR A 159 1.58 -22.08 12.39
C THR A 159 1.81 -20.83 13.20
N TYR A 160 2.40 -20.97 14.39
CA TYR A 160 2.75 -19.85 15.26
C TYR A 160 3.57 -18.78 14.50
N ALA A 161 4.54 -19.21 13.69
CA ALA A 161 5.34 -18.32 12.84
C ALA A 161 4.49 -17.44 11.89
N LYS A 162 3.42 -17.98 11.29
CA LYS A 162 2.54 -17.19 10.41
C LYS A 162 1.69 -16.19 11.19
N ALA A 163 1.28 -16.53 12.41
CA ALA A 163 0.54 -15.61 13.27
C ALA A 163 1.44 -14.44 13.71
N VAL A 164 2.67 -14.73 14.11
CA VAL A 164 3.67 -13.69 14.44
C VAL A 164 3.96 -12.81 13.21
N ALA A 165 4.15 -13.41 12.03
CA ALA A 165 4.36 -12.65 10.80
C ALA A 165 3.16 -11.75 10.46
N ALA A 166 1.92 -12.23 10.62
CA ALA A 166 0.74 -11.42 10.38
C ALA A 166 0.65 -10.22 11.34
N LEU A 167 0.95 -10.42 12.63
CA LEU A 167 0.98 -9.34 13.62
C LEU A 167 2.08 -8.31 13.32
N LEU A 168 3.27 -8.76 12.92
CA LEU A 168 4.35 -7.88 12.51
C LEU A 168 3.96 -7.04 11.29
N LEU A 169 3.30 -7.63 10.30
CA LEU A 169 2.80 -6.89 9.14
C LEU A 169 1.75 -5.86 9.53
N ILE A 170 0.86 -6.18 10.48
CA ILE A 170 -0.09 -5.18 11.01
C ILE A 170 0.66 -4.02 11.68
N ALA A 171 1.66 -4.32 12.51
CA ALA A 171 2.43 -3.28 13.18
C ALA A 171 3.15 -2.37 12.16
N LEU A 172 3.77 -2.95 11.13
CA LEU A 172 4.55 -2.21 10.13
C LEU A 172 3.70 -1.44 9.12
N TYR A 173 2.57 -2.01 8.67
CA TYR A 173 1.77 -1.45 7.56
C TYR A 173 0.47 -0.77 8.01
N LEU A 174 0.11 -0.87 9.30
CA LEU A 174 -1.02 -0.16 9.87
C LEU A 174 -0.58 0.75 11.02
N ALA A 175 0.00 0.17 12.08
CA ALA A 175 0.26 0.92 13.31
C ALA A 175 1.33 2.00 13.11
N LEU A 176 2.44 1.65 12.46
CA LEU A 176 3.53 2.59 12.17
C LEU A 176 3.09 3.77 11.28
N PRO A 177 2.50 3.55 10.08
CA PRO A 177 2.07 4.68 9.25
C PRO A 177 0.98 5.50 9.93
N LEU A 178 0.07 4.87 10.69
CA LEU A 178 -0.93 5.60 11.47
C LEU A 178 -0.29 6.45 12.57
N HIS A 179 0.70 5.93 13.28
CA HIS A 179 1.43 6.68 14.29
C HIS A 179 2.18 7.87 13.68
N LEU A 180 2.81 7.68 12.52
CA LEU A 180 3.50 8.77 11.80
C LEU A 180 2.51 9.82 11.27
N TYR A 181 1.33 9.39 10.79
CA TYR A 181 0.28 10.30 10.31
C TYR A 181 -0.35 11.12 11.44
N LEU A 182 -0.45 10.55 12.64
CA LEU A 182 -0.99 11.24 13.82
C LEU A 182 0.04 12.13 14.52
N ARG A 183 1.32 12.11 14.11
CA ARG A 183 2.28 13.10 14.62
C ARG A 183 1.91 14.47 14.08
N GLU A 184 1.92 15.46 14.96
CA GLU A 184 1.71 16.85 14.59
C GLU A 184 2.75 17.25 13.53
N PRO A 185 2.33 17.90 12.43
CA PRO A 185 3.27 18.41 11.44
C PRO A 185 4.19 19.43 12.11
N LEU A 186 5.49 19.38 11.80
CA LEU A 186 6.42 20.39 12.30
C LEU A 186 5.93 21.78 11.88
N PRO A 187 5.93 22.78 12.78
CA PRO A 187 5.50 24.13 12.44
C PRO A 187 6.35 24.69 11.30
N TYR A 188 5.74 25.53 10.47
CA TYR A 188 6.38 26.11 9.27
C TYR A 188 7.67 26.89 9.60
N CYS A 189 7.85 27.35 10.85
CA CYS A 189 9.10 27.90 11.37
C CYS A 189 9.51 27.24 12.69
N ALA A 190 10.25 26.13 12.60
CA ALA A 190 10.76 25.38 13.73
C ALA A 190 12.26 25.59 13.89
N PHE A 191 12.71 25.93 15.11
CA PHE A 191 14.11 25.97 15.48
C PHE A 191 14.39 25.00 16.62
N SER A 192 15.52 24.30 16.56
CA SER A 192 16.10 23.55 17.69
C SER A 192 16.45 24.51 18.84
N PRO A 193 16.53 24.04 20.10
CA PRO A 193 17.05 24.83 21.23
C PRO A 193 18.46 25.40 20.96
N ASP A 194 19.25 24.70 20.13
CA ASP A 194 20.59 25.12 19.69
C ASP A 194 20.56 26.18 18.56
N GLY A 195 19.37 26.65 18.17
CA GLY A 195 19.18 27.65 17.13
C GLY A 195 19.27 27.11 15.70
N GLN A 196 19.34 25.79 15.51
CA GLN A 196 19.33 25.18 14.17
C GLN A 196 17.93 25.21 13.57
N GLN A 197 17.83 25.63 12.30
CA GLN A 197 16.57 25.66 11.57
C GLN A 197 16.15 24.24 11.18
N LEU A 198 14.98 23.80 11.66
CA LEU A 198 14.43 22.46 11.44
C LEU A 198 13.36 22.43 10.32
N SER A 199 12.77 23.57 9.96
CA SER A 199 11.81 23.70 8.86
C SER A 199 11.96 25.01 8.07
N ILE A 200 11.42 25.04 6.85
CA ILE A 200 11.57 26.15 5.91
C ILE A 200 10.54 27.25 6.22
N CYS A 201 11.03 28.42 6.63
CA CYS A 201 10.22 29.63 6.81
C CYS A 201 9.93 30.30 5.46
N LEU A 202 8.67 30.58 5.15
CA LEU A 202 8.23 31.22 3.91
C LEU A 202 7.28 32.38 4.24
N GLY A 203 7.81 33.46 4.79
CA GLY A 203 7.06 34.71 5.01
C GLY A 203 7.77 35.74 5.89
N ASP A 204 7.47 37.03 5.69
CA ASP A 204 8.00 38.16 6.50
C ASP A 204 7.34 38.27 7.90
N ASN A 205 6.27 37.50 8.16
CA ASN A 205 5.45 37.57 9.38
C ASN A 205 5.43 36.27 10.20
N ASP A 206 6.31 35.30 9.94
CA ASP A 206 6.26 34.01 10.62
C ASP A 206 6.94 34.06 12.01
N GLU A 207 6.15 33.84 13.07
CA GLU A 207 6.63 33.75 14.44
C GLU A 207 7.58 32.55 14.61
N ARG A 208 8.77 32.82 15.14
CA ARG A 208 9.78 31.81 15.45
C ARG A 208 9.27 30.88 16.55
N ILE A 209 8.95 29.63 16.21
CA ILE A 209 8.58 28.61 17.19
C ILE A 209 9.81 27.75 17.49
N ILE A 210 10.30 27.83 18.73
CA ILE A 210 11.37 26.97 19.22
C ILE A 210 10.71 25.68 19.68
N VAL A 211 11.11 24.55 19.09
CA VAL A 211 10.58 23.23 19.44
C VAL A 211 11.54 22.63 20.46
N GLU A 212 11.06 22.38 21.68
CA GLU A 212 11.82 21.72 22.77
C GLU A 212 12.03 20.22 22.52
#